data_AF-A0A3M7RLC4-F1
#
_entry.id   AF-A0A3M7RLC4-F1
#
_cell.length_a   1.000
_cell.length_b   1.000
_cell.length_c   1.000
_cell.angle_alpha   90.00
_cell.angle_beta   90.00
_cell.angle_gamma   90.00
#
_symmetry.space_group_name_H-M   'P 1'
#
loop_
_entity.id
_entity.type
_entity.pdbx_description
1 polymer ?
#
loop_
_entity_poly.entity_id
_entity_poly.type
_entity_poly.pdbx_seq_one_letter_code
_entity_poly.pdbx_strand_id
1 'polypeptide(L)'
;MTNILNHFGFYLFLHLTTYFFFVNSLSEIDSLEYKLFDDLTKNYSKNVRPVKNWNDTLDVFINVELKKIANVAEYHQSILIYVQLEMIWNDAYLTWDPSSYGSINSIMLPLDKIWIPDLHLFNSAAENDRIYPSIVQVFSNGTVKAYPINQLYAHCAFDFDHFPFDTQTCDFMIGNVVEKSKVKIWLTSAVKKDYLIPNYEWNFISLKDRPEFELSVPGTLDQNDWFSNDWSVSMFTLGNWKHSFLFFY
;
A
#
# COMPACT_ATOMS: atom_id res chain seq x y z
N MET A 1 -10.19 -51.98 -36.92
CA MET A 1 -10.78 -51.55 -35.63
C MET A 1 -9.82 -51.71 -34.44
N THR A 2 -8.93 -52.71 -34.42
CA THR A 2 -7.97 -52.95 -33.33
C THR A 2 -6.86 -51.89 -33.19
N ASN A 3 -6.35 -51.31 -34.28
CA ASN A 3 -5.30 -50.27 -34.23
C ASN A 3 -5.75 -48.95 -33.60
N ILE A 4 -7.04 -48.59 -33.68
CA ILE A 4 -7.56 -47.32 -33.16
C ILE A 4 -7.71 -47.38 -31.63
N LEU A 5 -8.15 -48.52 -31.09
CA LEU A 5 -8.28 -48.75 -29.64
C LEU A 5 -6.91 -48.74 -28.94
N ASN A 6 -5.88 -49.33 -29.56
CA ASN A 6 -4.51 -49.30 -29.01
C ASN A 6 -3.91 -47.89 -29.02
N HIS A 7 -4.19 -47.10 -30.07
CA HIS A 7 -3.74 -45.71 -30.14
C HIS A 7 -4.42 -44.86 -29.06
N PHE A 8 -5.72 -45.05 -28.84
CA PHE A 8 -6.48 -44.34 -27.80
C PHE A 8 -6.00 -44.70 -26.39
N GLY A 9 -5.70 -45.98 -26.14
CA GLY A 9 -5.14 -46.44 -24.87
C GLY A 9 -3.75 -45.86 -24.59
N PHE A 10 -2.90 -45.72 -25.62
CA PHE A 10 -1.58 -45.10 -25.49
C PHE A 10 -1.66 -43.60 -25.16
N TYR A 11 -2.54 -42.85 -25.84
CA TYR A 11 -2.76 -41.43 -25.52
C TYR A 11 -3.34 -41.23 -24.11
N LEU A 12 -4.28 -42.07 -23.70
CA LEU A 12 -4.82 -42.03 -22.35
C LEU A 12 -3.75 -42.33 -21.30
N PHE A 13 -2.87 -43.31 -21.55
CA PHE A 13 -1.75 -43.61 -20.68
C PHE A 13 -0.77 -42.43 -20.58
N LEU A 14 -0.38 -41.81 -21.69
CA LEU A 14 0.47 -40.61 -21.68
C LEU A 14 -0.17 -39.44 -20.93
N HIS A 15 -1.49 -39.23 -21.07
CA HIS A 15 -2.20 -38.20 -20.31
C HIS A 15 -2.25 -38.51 -18.81
N LEU A 16 -2.47 -39.77 -18.43
CA LEU A 16 -2.48 -40.18 -17.03
C LEU A 16 -1.11 -40.08 -16.38
N THR A 17 -0.03 -40.44 -17.09
CA THR A 17 1.34 -40.30 -16.55
C THR A 17 1.74 -38.84 -16.42
N THR A 18 1.50 -38.01 -17.44
CA THR A 18 1.77 -36.56 -17.35
C THR A 18 0.97 -35.89 -16.24
N TYR A 19 -0.32 -36.24 -16.07
CA TYR A 19 -1.13 -35.77 -14.95
C TYR A 19 -0.56 -36.22 -13.60
N PHE A 20 -0.15 -37.48 -13.47
CA PHE A 20 0.45 -38.00 -12.23
C PHE A 20 1.77 -37.29 -11.88
N PHE A 21 2.65 -37.09 -12.86
CA PHE A 21 3.89 -36.32 -12.66
C PHE A 21 3.60 -34.87 -12.25
N PHE A 22 2.61 -34.23 -12.87
CA PHE A 22 2.21 -32.87 -12.52
C PHE A 22 1.67 -32.77 -11.09
N VAL A 23 0.79 -33.69 -10.67
CA VAL A 23 0.25 -33.72 -9.30
C VAL A 23 1.37 -33.91 -8.25
N ASN A 24 2.33 -34.81 -8.50
CA ASN A 24 3.46 -34.98 -7.58
C ASN A 24 4.37 -33.76 -7.53
N SER A 25 4.59 -33.08 -8.67
CA SER A 25 5.39 -31.85 -8.67
C SER A 25 4.73 -30.71 -7.88
N LEU A 26 3.39 -30.61 -7.93
CA LEU A 26 2.65 -29.61 -7.15
C LEU A 26 2.71 -29.91 -5.65
N SER A 27 2.52 -31.17 -5.23
CA SER A 27 2.59 -31.52 -3.81
C SER A 27 3.99 -31.31 -3.22
N GLU A 28 5.04 -31.50 -4.03
CA GLU A 28 6.41 -31.17 -3.64
C GLU A 28 6.58 -29.65 -3.47
N ILE A 29 6.06 -28.82 -4.39
CA ILE A 29 6.10 -27.35 -4.28
C ILE A 29 5.36 -26.87 -3.02
N ASP A 30 4.14 -27.36 -2.76
CA ASP A 30 3.38 -27.00 -1.56
C ASP A 30 4.19 -27.32 -0.30
N SER A 31 4.80 -28.51 -0.25
CA SER A 31 5.66 -28.91 0.89
C SER A 31 6.88 -28.00 1.07
N LEU A 32 7.44 -27.49 -0.03
CA LEU A 32 8.57 -26.55 -0.02
C LEU A 32 8.13 -25.13 0.37
N GLU A 33 6.92 -24.70 0.01
CA GLU A 33 6.34 -23.43 0.45
C GLU A 33 6.12 -23.43 1.98
N TYR A 34 5.55 -24.49 2.54
CA TYR A 34 5.42 -24.65 4.00
C TYR A 34 6.77 -24.66 4.70
N LYS A 35 7.76 -25.36 4.14
CA LYS A 35 9.12 -25.37 4.67
C LYS A 35 9.75 -23.97 4.62
N LEU A 36 9.60 -23.25 3.52
CA LEU A 36 10.08 -21.87 3.37
C LEU A 36 9.44 -20.96 4.42
N PHE A 37 8.12 -21.07 4.61
CA PHE A 37 7.39 -20.32 5.64
C PHE A 37 7.98 -20.57 7.04
N ASP A 38 8.20 -21.84 7.41
CA ASP A 38 8.77 -22.20 8.70
C ASP A 38 10.20 -21.66 8.86
N ASP A 39 11.04 -21.83 7.83
CA ASP A 39 12.43 -21.36 7.83
C ASP A 39 12.52 -19.84 7.98
N LEU A 40 11.66 -19.08 7.29
CA LEU A 40 11.60 -17.62 7.39
C LEU A 40 11.09 -17.13 8.74
N THR A 41 10.13 -17.82 9.36
CA THR A 41 9.47 -17.33 10.58
C THR A 41 10.10 -17.81 11.89
N LYS A 42 10.85 -18.92 11.88
CA LYS A 42 11.37 -19.58 13.09
C LYS A 42 12.23 -18.70 14.00
N ASN A 43 13.07 -17.83 13.43
CA ASN A 43 13.98 -16.95 14.17
C ASN A 43 13.76 -15.47 13.85
N TYR A 44 12.58 -15.15 13.33
CA TYR A 44 12.23 -13.79 12.94
C TYR A 44 11.47 -13.08 14.07
N SER A 45 11.81 -11.82 14.33
CA SER A 45 11.12 -10.99 15.31
C SER A 45 10.43 -9.82 14.64
N LYS A 46 9.10 -9.86 14.59
CA LYS A 46 8.28 -8.78 14.03
C LYS A 46 8.35 -7.45 14.78
N ASN A 47 8.88 -7.45 16.00
CA ASN A 47 8.97 -6.25 16.83
C ASN A 47 10.29 -5.50 16.60
N VAL A 48 11.18 -6.02 15.76
CA VAL A 48 12.50 -5.45 15.50
C VAL A 48 12.57 -5.00 14.06
N ARG A 49 13.00 -3.74 13.85
CA ARG A 49 13.17 -3.16 12.52
C ARG A 49 14.16 -4.01 11.69
N PRO A 50 13.80 -4.42 10.46
CA PRO A 50 14.54 -5.46 9.72
C PRO A 50 15.76 -4.92 8.94
N VAL A 51 16.69 -4.29 9.65
CA VAL A 51 17.97 -3.80 9.10
C VAL A 51 19.15 -4.57 9.68
N LYS A 52 20.23 -4.76 8.90
CA LYS A 52 21.42 -5.48 9.37
C LYS A 52 22.23 -4.66 10.40
N ASN A 53 22.40 -3.36 10.18
CA ASN A 53 23.08 -2.48 11.13
C ASN A 53 22.08 -1.56 11.83
N TRP A 54 22.28 -1.33 13.13
CA TRP A 54 21.41 -0.46 13.94
C TRP A 54 21.37 1.01 13.45
N ASN A 55 22.45 1.46 12.83
CA ASN A 55 22.56 2.83 12.32
C ASN A 55 21.95 3.00 10.93
N ASP A 56 21.67 1.91 10.21
CA ASP A 56 21.05 2.00 8.89
C ASP A 56 19.62 2.50 9.04
N THR A 57 19.16 3.34 8.12
CA THR A 57 17.77 3.74 8.00
C THR A 57 17.01 2.70 7.17
N LEU A 58 15.74 2.47 7.50
CA LEU A 58 14.83 1.69 6.66
C LEU A 58 13.98 2.65 5.82
N ASP A 59 14.03 2.50 4.50
CA ASP A 59 13.17 3.25 3.58
C ASP A 59 11.89 2.48 3.27
N VAL A 60 10.75 3.14 3.41
CA VAL A 60 9.42 2.65 3.07
C VAL A 60 8.87 3.53 1.95
N PHE A 61 8.70 2.95 0.78
CA PHE A 61 8.09 3.62 -0.36
C PHE A 61 6.59 3.35 -0.37
N ILE A 62 5.78 4.38 -0.58
CA ILE A 62 4.33 4.29 -0.63
C ILE A 62 3.89 4.87 -1.96
N ASN A 63 3.32 4.01 -2.81
CA ASN A 63 2.68 4.41 -4.04
C ASN A 63 1.20 4.71 -3.74
N VAL A 64 0.74 5.90 -4.13
CA VAL A 64 -0.65 6.33 -3.98
C VAL A 64 -1.30 6.46 -5.34
N GLU A 65 -2.41 5.76 -5.54
CA GLU A 65 -3.24 5.89 -6.73
C GLU A 65 -4.69 6.24 -6.35
N LEU A 66 -5.14 7.44 -6.71
CA LEU A 66 -6.53 7.86 -6.48
C LEU A 66 -7.51 7.05 -7.32
N LYS A 67 -8.56 6.51 -6.69
CA LYS A 67 -9.64 5.78 -7.36
C LYS A 67 -10.95 6.53 -7.40
N LYS A 68 -11.30 7.28 -6.34
CA LYS A 68 -12.58 8.00 -6.26
C LYS A 68 -12.54 9.09 -5.20
N ILE A 69 -13.13 10.25 -5.48
CA ILE A 69 -13.56 11.21 -4.45
C ILE A 69 -14.93 10.74 -3.94
N ALA A 70 -14.98 10.24 -2.70
CA ALA A 70 -16.16 9.57 -2.17
C ALA A 70 -17.16 10.54 -1.56
N ASN A 71 -16.67 11.43 -0.69
CA ASN A 71 -17.47 12.43 -0.01
C ASN A 71 -16.61 13.65 0.31
N VAL A 72 -17.19 14.84 0.15
CA VAL A 72 -16.60 16.11 0.57
C VAL A 72 -17.63 16.73 1.50
N ALA A 73 -17.27 16.90 2.77
CA ALA A 73 -18.17 17.45 3.78
C ALA A 73 -17.68 18.85 4.16
N GLU A 74 -18.16 19.85 3.41
CA GLU A 74 -17.70 21.25 3.55
C GLU A 74 -17.90 21.79 4.97
N TYR A 75 -19.06 21.50 5.58
CA TYR A 75 -19.39 21.93 6.94
C TYR A 75 -18.48 21.29 8.00
N HIS A 76 -18.13 20.01 7.80
CA HIS A 76 -17.28 19.27 8.74
C HIS A 76 -15.78 19.40 8.43
N GLN A 77 -15.43 20.16 7.39
CA GLN A 77 -14.04 20.34 6.94
C GLN A 77 -13.31 19.00 6.78
N SER A 78 -13.96 18.06 6.09
CA SER A 78 -13.41 16.72 5.89
C SER A 78 -13.69 16.17 4.49
N ILE A 79 -12.80 15.28 4.06
CA ILE A 79 -12.86 14.62 2.76
C ILE A 79 -12.57 13.13 2.89
N LEU A 80 -13.40 12.31 2.25
CA LEU A 80 -13.22 10.87 2.13
C LEU A 80 -12.86 10.54 0.68
N ILE A 81 -11.72 9.87 0.48
CA ILE A 81 -11.29 9.37 -0.82
C ILE A 81 -11.05 7.87 -0.78
N TYR A 82 -11.29 7.21 -1.92
CA TYR A 82 -10.77 5.86 -2.16
C TYR A 82 -9.47 5.94 -2.93
N VAL A 83 -8.47 5.21 -2.43
CA VAL A 83 -7.12 5.11 -2.99
C VAL A 83 -6.72 3.64 -3.09
N GLN A 84 -5.80 3.32 -3.98
CA GLN A 84 -5.01 2.10 -3.91
C GLN A 84 -3.65 2.48 -3.36
N LEU A 85 -3.28 1.87 -2.23
CA LEU A 85 -1.97 2.04 -1.61
C LEU A 85 -1.12 0.79 -1.85
N GLU A 86 0.15 0.98 -2.19
CA GLU A 86 1.16 -0.08 -2.22
C GLU A 86 2.36 0.39 -1.40
N MET A 87 2.63 -0.31 -0.30
CA MET A 87 3.80 -0.09 0.53
C MET A 87 4.91 -1.05 0.12
N ILE A 88 6.13 -0.54 0.00
CA ILE A 88 7.29 -1.31 -0.43
C ILE A 88 8.45 -0.99 0.51
N TRP A 89 9.03 -2.02 1.12
CA TRP A 89 10.28 -1.92 1.87
C TRP A 89 11.16 -3.14 1.62
N ASN A 90 12.40 -3.12 2.08
CA ASN A 90 13.26 -4.29 2.07
C ASN A 90 13.44 -4.81 3.51
N ASP A 91 13.19 -6.10 3.70
CA ASP A 91 13.45 -6.82 4.94
C ASP A 91 14.70 -7.69 4.76
N ALA A 92 15.78 -7.31 5.45
CA ALA A 92 17.07 -7.96 5.27
C ALA A 92 17.13 -9.39 5.85
N TYR A 93 16.09 -9.84 6.56
CA TYR A 93 16.00 -11.18 7.15
C TYR A 93 15.04 -12.10 6.42
N LEU A 94 14.19 -11.58 5.53
CA LEU A 94 13.26 -12.35 4.73
C LEU A 94 13.79 -12.62 3.32
N THR A 95 14.98 -13.21 3.24
CA THR A 95 15.67 -13.52 1.97
C THR A 95 15.92 -15.02 1.84
N TRP A 96 15.79 -15.57 0.64
CA TRP A 96 16.13 -16.96 0.36
C TRP A 96 16.61 -17.13 -1.08
N ASP A 97 17.24 -18.27 -1.37
CA ASP A 97 17.55 -18.69 -2.73
C ASP A 97 16.35 -19.47 -3.31
N PRO A 98 15.65 -18.96 -4.35
CA PRO A 98 14.52 -19.66 -4.96
C PRO A 98 14.84 -21.09 -5.38
N SER A 99 16.07 -21.36 -5.83
CA SER A 99 16.47 -22.69 -6.30
C SER A 99 16.44 -23.75 -5.19
N SER A 100 16.56 -23.33 -3.92
CA SER A 100 16.48 -24.21 -2.75
C SER A 100 15.04 -24.56 -2.34
N TYR A 101 14.04 -23.86 -2.89
CA TYR A 101 12.63 -24.00 -2.55
C TYR A 101 11.75 -24.10 -3.80
N GLY A 102 12.16 -24.92 -4.78
CA GLY A 102 11.31 -25.20 -5.95
C GLY A 102 11.08 -23.99 -6.88
N SER A 103 12.01 -23.04 -6.91
CA SER A 103 11.90 -21.76 -7.65
C SER A 103 10.80 -20.82 -7.18
N ILE A 104 10.35 -20.96 -5.92
CA ILE A 104 9.43 -20.00 -5.29
C ILE A 104 10.15 -18.65 -5.18
N ASN A 105 9.68 -17.65 -5.93
CA ASN A 105 10.23 -16.30 -5.95
C ASN A 105 9.51 -15.33 -5.01
N SER A 106 8.30 -15.68 -4.58
CA SER A 106 7.53 -14.89 -3.63
C SER A 106 6.58 -15.78 -2.83
N ILE A 107 6.30 -15.39 -1.60
CA ILE A 107 5.35 -16.07 -0.70
C ILE A 107 4.47 -15.02 0.00
N MET A 108 3.24 -15.40 0.34
CA MET A 108 2.39 -14.58 1.21
C MET A 108 2.65 -14.96 2.67
N LEU A 109 2.91 -13.97 3.52
CA LEU A 109 3.12 -14.18 4.95
C LEU A 109 2.00 -13.53 5.77
N PRO A 110 1.57 -14.16 6.89
CA PRO A 110 0.65 -13.54 7.83
C PRO A 110 1.23 -12.25 8.40
N LEU A 111 0.37 -11.23 8.49
CA LEU A 111 0.76 -9.89 8.98
C LEU A 111 1.32 -9.91 10.39
N ASP A 112 0.88 -10.85 11.22
CA ASP A 112 1.29 -11.00 12.61
C ASP A 112 2.61 -11.79 12.78
N LYS A 113 3.27 -12.17 11.68
CA LYS A 113 4.55 -12.90 11.68
C LYS A 113 5.72 -12.07 11.19
N ILE A 114 5.48 -10.95 10.52
CA ILE A 114 6.52 -10.09 9.97
C ILE A 114 6.46 -8.68 10.56
N TRP A 115 7.57 -7.96 10.51
CA TRP A 115 7.60 -6.55 10.85
C TRP A 115 6.84 -5.76 9.78
N ILE A 116 5.99 -4.82 10.23
CA ILE A 116 5.19 -3.95 9.38
C ILE A 116 5.41 -2.52 9.87
N PRO A 117 5.68 -1.55 8.98
CA PRO A 117 5.81 -0.16 9.38
C PRO A 117 4.50 0.34 9.99
N ASP A 118 4.59 1.02 11.14
CA ASP A 118 3.42 1.59 11.81
C ASP A 118 3.08 2.94 11.17
N LEU A 119 2.16 2.92 10.21
CA LEU A 119 1.76 4.09 9.44
C LEU A 119 0.43 4.66 9.90
N HIS A 120 0.36 5.98 9.88
CA HIS A 120 -0.78 6.77 10.33
C HIS A 120 -1.10 7.88 9.32
N LEU A 121 -2.38 8.22 9.21
CA LEU A 121 -2.86 9.44 8.59
C LEU A 121 -2.99 10.52 9.67
N PHE A 122 -1.97 11.37 9.82
CA PHE A 122 -1.89 12.32 10.94
C PHE A 122 -3.04 13.33 10.98
N ASN A 123 -3.58 13.71 9.83
CA ASN A 123 -4.75 14.56 9.73
C ASN A 123 -6.05 13.77 9.51
N SER A 124 -6.14 12.56 10.06
CA SER A 124 -7.34 11.71 9.98
C SER A 124 -8.55 12.39 10.61
N ALA A 125 -9.69 12.31 9.93
CA ALA A 125 -11.00 12.68 10.48
C ALA A 125 -11.76 11.47 11.07
N ALA A 126 -11.17 10.27 11.00
CA ALA A 126 -11.67 9.05 11.65
C ALA A 126 -11.02 8.84 13.04
N GLU A 127 -11.70 8.11 13.92
CA GLU A 127 -11.15 7.68 15.21
C GLU A 127 -9.90 6.79 15.08
N ASN A 128 -9.86 5.96 14.03
CA ASN A 128 -8.71 5.12 13.71
C ASN A 128 -7.97 5.71 12.50
N ASP A 129 -6.76 6.19 12.74
CA ASP A 129 -5.87 6.81 11.76
C ASP A 129 -4.87 5.82 11.14
N ARG A 130 -4.87 4.56 11.60
CA ARG A 130 -3.86 3.57 11.24
C ARG A 130 -4.03 3.04 9.82
N ILE A 131 -2.96 3.09 9.04
CA ILE A 131 -2.85 2.54 7.70
C ILE A 131 -2.19 1.15 7.81
N TYR A 132 -3.01 0.10 7.94
CA TYR A 132 -2.54 -1.26 8.13
C TYR A 132 -2.84 -2.15 6.92
N PRO A 133 -1.89 -3.01 6.47
CA PRO A 133 -2.09 -3.90 5.34
C PRO A 133 -3.16 -4.97 5.61
N SER A 134 -3.78 -5.44 4.54
CA SER A 134 -4.62 -6.65 4.55
C SER A 134 -3.89 -7.86 3.96
N ILE A 135 -2.99 -7.60 3.01
CA ILE A 135 -2.21 -8.60 2.28
C ILE A 135 -0.75 -8.15 2.28
N VAL A 136 0.17 -9.10 2.49
CA VAL A 136 1.60 -8.91 2.30
C VAL A 136 2.16 -10.03 1.43
N GLN A 137 2.98 -9.64 0.45
CA GLN A 137 3.77 -10.52 -0.38
C GLN A 137 5.26 -10.22 -0.17
N VAL A 138 6.03 -11.25 0.12
CA VAL A 138 7.48 -11.16 0.28
C VAL A 138 8.15 -11.81 -0.91
N PHE A 139 9.19 -11.18 -1.44
CA PHE A 139 9.99 -11.65 -2.56
C PHE A 139 11.33 -12.19 -2.06
N SER A 140 11.93 -13.11 -2.82
CA SER A 140 13.16 -13.84 -2.45
C SER A 140 14.37 -12.95 -2.15
N ASN A 141 14.39 -11.74 -2.73
CA ASN A 141 15.40 -10.73 -2.49
C ASN A 141 15.16 -9.85 -1.23
N GLY A 142 14.14 -10.18 -0.43
CA GLY A 142 13.76 -9.42 0.77
C GLY A 142 12.84 -8.23 0.50
N THR A 143 12.49 -7.94 -0.76
CA THR A 143 11.47 -6.92 -1.04
C THR A 143 10.13 -7.38 -0.48
N VAL A 144 9.48 -6.53 0.30
CA VAL A 144 8.14 -6.75 0.82
C VAL A 144 7.20 -5.76 0.17
N LYS A 145 6.07 -6.27 -0.33
CA LYS A 145 4.96 -5.47 -0.85
C LYS A 145 3.73 -5.71 0.00
N ALA A 146 3.10 -4.62 0.43
CA ALA A 146 1.93 -4.69 1.29
C ALA A 146 0.82 -3.76 0.79
N TYR A 147 -0.43 -4.21 0.95
CA TYR A 147 -1.61 -3.55 0.40
C TYR A 147 -2.59 -3.19 1.53
N PRO A 148 -2.56 -1.95 2.05
CA PRO A 148 -3.45 -1.46 3.10
C PRO A 148 -4.83 -1.08 2.61
N ILE A 149 -5.65 -0.64 3.57
CA ILE A 149 -7.03 -0.19 3.33
C ILE A 149 -7.10 0.87 2.24
N ASN A 150 -8.16 0.79 1.44
CA ASN A 150 -8.32 1.58 0.22
C ASN A 150 -9.09 2.88 0.42
N GLN A 151 -9.19 3.41 1.65
CA GLN A 151 -9.85 4.69 1.91
C GLN A 151 -9.06 5.55 2.89
N LEU A 152 -9.03 6.86 2.64
CA LEU A 152 -8.44 7.86 3.51
C LEU A 152 -9.50 8.91 3.83
N TYR A 153 -9.74 9.13 5.12
CA TYR A 153 -10.68 10.14 5.62
C TYR A 153 -9.88 11.20 6.37
N ALA A 154 -9.76 12.40 5.80
CA ALA A 154 -8.88 13.44 6.30
C ALA A 154 -9.63 14.74 6.58
N HIS A 155 -9.13 15.50 7.55
CA HIS A 155 -9.48 16.91 7.71
C HIS A 155 -8.88 17.74 6.56
N CYS A 156 -9.69 18.65 6.02
CA CYS A 156 -9.33 19.53 4.92
C CYS A 156 -9.86 20.94 5.17
N ALA A 157 -8.96 21.92 5.14
CA ALA A 157 -9.31 23.33 5.29
C ALA A 157 -9.84 23.87 3.94
N PHE A 158 -11.17 23.88 3.79
CA PHE A 158 -11.81 24.40 2.59
C PHE A 158 -11.82 25.93 2.55
N ASP A 159 -11.65 26.48 1.35
CA ASP A 159 -11.71 27.92 1.04
C ASP A 159 -12.96 28.23 0.21
N PHE A 160 -13.87 29.04 0.77
CA PHE A 160 -15.17 29.36 0.16
C PHE A 160 -15.23 30.73 -0.51
N ASP A 161 -14.09 31.41 -0.69
CA ASP A 161 -14.04 32.76 -1.27
C ASP A 161 -14.73 32.85 -2.64
N HIS A 162 -14.72 31.75 -3.41
CA HIS A 162 -15.26 31.68 -4.77
C HIS A 162 -16.48 30.75 -4.91
N PHE A 163 -17.17 30.44 -3.80
CA PHE A 163 -18.36 29.60 -3.82
C PHE A 163 -19.45 30.14 -4.77
N PRO A 164 -20.16 29.30 -5.56
CA PRO A 164 -20.10 27.83 -5.64
C PRO A 164 -19.16 27.29 -6.75
N PHE A 165 -18.28 28.14 -7.30
CA PHE A 165 -17.31 27.79 -8.36
C PHE A 165 -15.88 27.77 -7.79
N ASP A 166 -15.74 27.08 -6.67
CA ASP A 166 -14.54 27.02 -5.85
C ASP A 166 -13.62 25.86 -6.25
N THR A 167 -12.34 26.03 -5.90
CA THR A 167 -11.33 24.99 -6.01
C THR A 167 -10.82 24.66 -4.63
N GLN A 168 -10.84 23.38 -4.28
CA GLN A 168 -10.39 22.90 -2.98
C GLN A 168 -9.08 22.16 -3.11
N THR A 169 -8.27 22.29 -2.07
CA THR A 169 -6.93 21.71 -1.97
C THR A 169 -6.82 20.98 -0.64
N CYS A 170 -6.83 19.66 -0.66
CA CYS A 170 -6.80 18.83 0.55
C CYS A 170 -5.49 18.06 0.66
N ASP A 171 -4.85 18.16 1.82
CA ASP A 171 -3.62 17.44 2.15
C ASP A 171 -3.93 16.10 2.83
N PHE A 172 -3.09 15.10 2.55
CA PHE A 172 -3.12 13.80 3.23
C PHE A 172 -1.72 13.52 3.78
N MET A 173 -1.59 13.51 5.10
CA MET A 173 -0.30 13.43 5.80
C MET A 173 -0.05 12.00 6.28
N ILE A 174 0.66 11.21 5.49
CA ILE A 174 1.00 9.82 5.81
C ILE A 174 2.39 9.79 6.44
N GLY A 175 2.51 9.22 7.63
CA GLY A 175 3.80 9.05 8.27
C GLY A 175 3.79 7.97 9.35
N ASN A 176 4.88 7.92 10.12
CA ASN A 176 5.02 7.01 11.26
C ASN A 176 5.41 7.78 12.52
N VAL A 177 5.28 7.14 13.69
CA VAL A 177 5.70 7.70 14.98
C VAL A 177 7.15 7.34 15.36
N VAL A 178 7.86 6.66 14.45
CA VAL A 178 9.25 6.23 14.64
C VAL A 178 10.19 7.36 14.24
N GLU A 179 11.32 7.46 14.93
CA GLU A 179 12.36 8.45 14.58
C GLU A 179 12.71 8.40 13.08
N LYS A 180 12.72 9.56 12.42
CA LYS A 180 13.06 9.72 10.99
C LYS A 180 14.46 9.21 10.65
N SER A 181 15.38 9.26 11.62
CA SER A 181 16.72 8.67 11.49
C SER A 181 16.69 7.15 11.31
N LYS A 182 15.60 6.51 11.77
CA LYS A 182 15.41 5.06 11.77
C LYS A 182 14.50 4.57 10.66
N VAL A 183 13.38 5.25 10.39
CA VAL A 183 12.47 4.86 9.31
C VAL A 183 12.06 6.09 8.53
N LYS A 184 12.31 6.06 7.21
CA LYS A 184 11.91 7.12 6.29
C LYS A 184 10.77 6.64 5.41
N ILE A 185 9.79 7.52 5.24
CA ILE A 185 8.64 7.34 4.38
C ILE A 185 8.87 8.18 3.14
N TRP A 186 8.71 7.55 1.98
CA TRP A 186 8.79 8.17 0.68
C TRP A 186 7.47 7.98 -0.04
N LEU A 187 6.75 9.06 -0.32
CA LEU A 187 5.55 8.99 -1.15
C LEU A 187 5.91 9.18 -2.61
N THR A 188 5.27 8.39 -3.46
CA THR A 188 5.15 8.68 -4.90
C THR A 188 3.67 8.64 -5.24
N SER A 189 3.12 9.77 -5.68
CA SER A 189 1.74 9.82 -6.15
C SER A 189 1.68 9.64 -7.67
N ALA A 190 0.77 8.78 -8.10
CA ALA A 190 0.46 8.58 -9.50
C ALA A 190 -1.04 8.65 -9.73
N VAL A 191 -1.44 9.16 -10.88
CA VAL A 191 -2.84 9.17 -11.31
C VAL A 191 -2.94 8.41 -12.61
N LYS A 192 -3.53 7.22 -12.55
CA LYS A 192 -3.97 6.53 -13.77
C LYS A 192 -5.41 6.93 -14.03
N LYS A 193 -5.59 7.97 -14.87
CA LYS A 193 -6.90 8.55 -15.18
C LYS A 193 -7.93 7.50 -15.65
N ASP A 194 -7.47 6.43 -16.29
CA ASP A 194 -8.31 5.34 -16.80
C ASP A 194 -9.06 4.55 -15.71
N TYR A 195 -8.59 4.60 -14.45
CA TYR A 195 -9.22 3.91 -13.32
C TYR A 195 -9.90 4.85 -12.32
N LEU A 196 -9.97 6.15 -12.62
CA LEU A 196 -10.61 7.14 -11.76
C LEU A 196 -12.13 7.11 -11.99
N ILE A 197 -12.88 6.81 -10.93
CA ILE A 197 -14.34 6.88 -10.95
C ILE A 197 -14.75 8.35 -10.84
N PRO A 198 -15.50 8.90 -11.83
CA PRO A 198 -15.91 10.29 -11.80
C PRO A 198 -16.87 10.57 -10.64
N ASN A 199 -16.84 11.80 -10.13
CA ASN A 199 -17.78 12.31 -9.13
C ASN A 199 -18.69 13.35 -9.81
N TYR A 200 -19.97 13.38 -9.43
CA TYR A 200 -20.98 14.24 -10.08
C TYR A 200 -20.85 15.71 -9.68
N GLU A 201 -20.28 15.98 -8.50
CA GLU A 201 -20.13 17.31 -7.93
C GLU A 201 -18.69 17.81 -8.03
N TRP A 202 -17.71 16.91 -7.98
CA TRP A 202 -16.30 17.28 -7.90
C TRP A 202 -15.48 16.71 -9.06
N ASN A 203 -14.75 17.58 -9.74
CA ASN A 203 -13.75 17.20 -10.74
C ASN A 203 -12.37 17.15 -10.11
N PHE A 204 -11.69 16.01 -10.26
CA PHE A 204 -10.28 15.90 -9.90
C PHE A 204 -9.40 16.75 -10.83
N ILE A 205 -8.49 17.53 -10.24
CA ILE A 205 -7.53 18.39 -10.96
C ILE A 205 -6.14 17.74 -10.95
N SER A 206 -5.57 17.51 -9.77
CA SER A 206 -4.21 17.00 -9.62
C SER A 206 -3.99 16.28 -8.30
N LEU A 207 -3.03 15.36 -8.33
CA LEU A 207 -2.43 14.70 -7.17
C LEU A 207 -0.93 15.05 -7.25
N LYS A 208 -0.40 15.67 -6.21
CA LYS A 208 0.99 16.12 -6.18
C LYS A 208 1.64 15.69 -4.88
N ASP A 209 2.87 15.18 -4.99
CA ASP A 209 3.73 14.99 -3.82
C ASP A 209 4.09 16.36 -3.26
N ARG A 210 3.91 16.53 -1.95
CA ARG A 210 4.30 17.75 -1.25
C ARG A 210 5.48 17.44 -0.32
N PRO A 211 6.60 18.16 -0.46
CA PRO A 211 7.74 17.92 0.40
C PRO A 211 7.45 18.41 1.82
N GLU A 212 8.05 17.72 2.79
CA GLU A 212 7.85 17.91 4.23
C GLU A 212 8.15 19.33 4.72
N PHE A 213 9.06 20.07 4.07
CA PHE A 213 9.40 21.44 4.44
C PHE A 213 8.29 22.48 4.11
N GLU A 214 7.24 22.10 3.39
CA GLU A 214 6.09 22.96 3.08
C GLU A 214 4.90 22.75 4.03
N LEU A 215 5.07 22.00 5.13
CA LEU A 215 4.10 21.82 6.22
C LEU A 215 3.81 23.15 6.96
N SER A 216 3.27 24.12 6.25
CA SER A 216 2.66 25.32 6.82
C SER A 216 1.16 25.04 6.96
N VAL A 217 0.76 24.46 8.09
CA VAL A 217 -0.66 24.29 8.40
C VAL A 217 -1.21 25.68 8.75
N PRO A 218 -2.18 26.25 8.01
CA PRO A 218 -2.78 27.52 8.38
C PRO A 218 -3.62 27.31 9.65
N GLY A 219 -3.21 27.93 10.76
CA GLY A 219 -3.98 27.94 12.02
C GLY A 219 -3.38 27.16 13.19
N THR A 220 -2.27 26.44 13.01
CA THR A 220 -1.54 25.79 14.11
C THR A 220 -0.04 25.88 13.86
N LEU A 221 0.57 27.04 14.12
CA LEU A 221 2.03 27.14 14.11
C LEU A 221 2.50 28.06 15.23
N ASP A 222 2.76 27.45 16.38
CA ASP A 222 3.91 27.84 17.17
C ASP A 222 5.12 27.10 16.58
N GLN A 223 6.25 27.78 16.35
CA GLN A 223 7.46 27.23 15.71
C GLN A 223 8.17 26.12 16.53
N ASN A 224 7.51 25.58 17.56
CA ASN A 224 7.96 24.49 18.43
C ASN A 224 7.20 23.18 18.16
N ASP A 225 6.58 23.04 16.98
CA ASP A 225 5.75 21.87 16.70
C ASP A 225 6.60 20.61 16.52
N TRP A 226 6.38 19.68 17.44
CA TRP A 226 7.01 18.37 17.62
C TRP A 226 6.96 17.48 16.37
N PHE A 227 6.02 17.76 15.45
CA PHE A 227 5.90 17.08 14.17
C PHE A 227 7.07 17.30 13.21
N SER A 228 7.83 18.40 13.32
CA SER A 228 8.71 18.86 12.23
C SER A 228 10.11 18.23 12.19
N ASN A 229 10.61 17.63 13.27
CA ASN A 229 12.02 17.18 13.34
C ASN A 229 12.22 15.70 13.67
N ASP A 230 11.23 15.05 14.30
CA ASP A 230 11.46 13.72 14.87
C ASP A 230 10.88 12.58 14.03
N TRP A 231 9.83 12.82 13.23
CA TRP A 231 9.12 11.74 12.54
C TRP A 231 9.13 11.87 11.03
N SER A 232 8.99 10.74 10.35
CA SER A 232 8.92 10.75 8.90
C SER A 232 7.48 10.92 8.44
N VAL A 233 7.16 12.12 7.96
CA VAL A 233 5.87 12.45 7.33
C VAL A 233 6.10 12.76 5.86
N SER A 234 5.28 12.18 5.00
CA SER A 234 5.15 12.58 3.59
C SER A 234 3.70 12.95 3.32
N MET A 235 3.50 13.83 2.35
CA MET A 235 2.18 14.35 2.04
C MET A 235 1.91 14.32 0.55
N PHE A 236 0.64 14.15 0.19
CA PHE A 236 0.16 14.50 -1.14
C PHE A 236 -1.05 15.42 -1.05
N THR A 237 -1.21 16.23 -2.08
CA THR A 237 -2.27 17.22 -2.17
C THR A 237 -3.24 16.86 -3.29
N LEU A 238 -4.53 16.88 -2.98
CA LEU A 238 -5.65 16.66 -3.91
C LEU A 238 -6.27 18.02 -4.28
N GLY A 239 -6.24 18.37 -5.57
CA GLY A 239 -7.00 19.50 -6.10
C GLY A 239 -8.33 19.05 -6.70
N ASN A 240 -9.44 19.72 -6.37
CA ASN A 240 -10.76 19.44 -6.94
C ASN A 240 -11.59 20.72 -7.19
N TRP A 241 -12.44 20.68 -8.22
CA TRP A 241 -13.33 21.80 -8.60
C TRP A 241 -14.81 21.39 -8.52
N LYS A 242 -15.66 22.29 -8.02
CA LYS A 242 -17.08 22.05 -7.77
C LYS A 242 -17.97 22.40 -8.97
N HIS A 243 -18.89 21.50 -9.33
CA HIS A 243 -19.96 21.74 -10.30
C HIS A 243 -21.15 22.45 -9.64
N SER A 244 -21.50 23.65 -10.12
CA SER A 244 -22.56 24.45 -9.49
C SER A 244 -24.00 24.07 -9.85
N PHE A 245 -24.24 22.97 -10.57
CA PHE A 245 -25.58 22.62 -11.10
C PHE A 245 -26.64 22.36 -10.02
N LEU A 246 -26.25 22.08 -8.78
CA LEU A 246 -27.18 21.79 -7.68
C LEU A 246 -27.62 23.01 -6.86
N PHE A 247 -27.01 24.19 -7.06
CA PHE A 247 -27.30 25.40 -6.27
C PHE A 247 -28.25 26.39 -6.96
N PHE A 248 -28.77 26.05 -8.15
CA PHE A 248 -29.66 26.92 -8.93
C PHE A 248 -31.13 26.47 -8.94
N TYR A 249 -31.54 25.61 -8.00
CA TYR A 249 -32.93 25.16 -7.83
C TYR A 249 -33.43 25.34 -6.40
#